data_AF-A0A1G1V6P3-F1
#
_entry.id   AF-A0A1G1V6P3-F1
#
_cell.length_a   1.000
_cell.length_b   1.000
_cell.length_c   1.000
_cell.angle_alpha   90.00
_cell.angle_beta   90.00
_cell.angle_gamma   90.00
#
_symmetry.space_group_name_H-M   'P 1'
#
loop_
_entity.id
_entity.type
_entity.pdbx_description
1 polymer ?
#
loop_
_entity_poly.entity_id
_entity_poly.type
_entity_poly.pdbx_seq_one_letter_code
_entity_poly.pdbx_strand_id
1 'polypeptide(L)'
;MKRRKKRSKIEWHLAKDIEERIKLLTKDCQMENIQTKRIFCYESTGANTRAYARIWGLNRIWQRTLETEPAYILEVISEKFRKLSPKDQDHVLIHELLHVPKNFSGALVAHRQKGGVNERRVRELAAMINYK
;
A
#
# COMPACT_ATOMS: atom_id res chain seq x y z
N MET A 1 34.75 7.66 -9.23
CA MET A 1 33.99 6.41 -9.04
C MET A 1 33.04 6.56 -7.86
N LYS A 2 31.71 6.45 -8.03
CA LYS A 2 30.76 6.46 -6.90
C LYS A 2 30.86 5.12 -6.16
N ARG A 3 31.26 5.17 -4.88
CA ARG A 3 31.37 4.01 -3.99
C ARG A 3 30.02 3.29 -3.91
N ARG A 4 29.94 2.06 -4.40
CA ARG A 4 28.70 1.27 -4.45
C ARG A 4 28.26 0.96 -3.02
N LYS A 5 27.15 1.54 -2.57
CA LYS A 5 26.61 1.34 -1.22
C LYS A 5 26.35 -0.16 -1.02
N LYS A 6 26.94 -0.75 0.03
CA LYS A 6 26.78 -2.19 0.35
C LYS A 6 25.29 -2.48 0.53
N ARG A 7 24.76 -3.53 -0.10
CA ARG A 7 23.35 -3.93 0.07
C ARG A 7 23.13 -4.27 1.55
N SER A 8 22.30 -3.49 2.23
CA SER A 8 21.80 -3.80 3.57
C SER A 8 20.83 -4.98 3.50
N LYS A 9 20.78 -5.79 4.56
CA LYS A 9 19.73 -6.77 4.77
C LYS A 9 18.39 -6.01 4.89
N ILE A 10 17.35 -6.52 4.25
CA ILE A 10 16.00 -5.97 4.41
C ILE A 10 15.38 -6.57 5.67
N GLU A 11 14.81 -5.72 6.50
CA GLU A 11 14.07 -6.11 7.71
C GLU A 11 12.65 -5.59 7.60
N TRP A 12 11.68 -6.36 8.09
CA TRP A 12 10.26 -6.04 8.07
C TRP A 12 9.70 -6.10 9.49
N HIS A 13 8.92 -5.10 9.85
CA HIS A 13 8.24 -5.01 11.14
C HIS A 13 6.77 -4.71 10.92
N LEU A 14 5.89 -5.26 11.76
CA LEU A 14 4.47 -4.95 11.73
C LEU A 14 4.24 -3.46 12.01
N ALA A 15 3.44 -2.81 11.17
CA ALA A 15 3.17 -1.38 11.24
C ALA A 15 1.70 -1.12 11.62
N LYS A 16 1.38 -1.25 12.91
CA LYS A 16 0.01 -1.10 13.44
C LYS A 16 -0.57 0.30 13.22
N ASP A 17 0.27 1.33 13.31
CA ASP A 17 -0.08 2.72 13.02
C ASP A 17 -0.58 2.88 11.56
N ILE A 18 0.07 2.19 10.62
CA ILE A 18 -0.33 2.18 9.21
C ILE A 18 -1.64 1.40 9.02
N GLU A 19 -1.84 0.27 9.72
CA GLU A 19 -3.10 -0.47 9.68
C GLU A 19 -4.29 0.37 10.17
N GLU A 20 -4.12 1.07 11.29
CA GLU A 20 -5.12 2.00 11.83
C GLU A 20 -5.39 3.14 10.87
N ARG A 21 -4.35 3.71 10.25
CA ARG A 21 -4.52 4.77 9.27
C ARG A 21 -5.29 4.29 8.04
N ILE A 22 -4.99 3.10 7.52
CA ILE A 22 -5.71 2.52 6.38
C ILE A 22 -7.19 2.28 6.70
N LYS A 23 -7.52 1.84 7.91
CA LYS A 23 -8.93 1.70 8.34
C LYS A 23 -9.68 3.04 8.29
N LEU A 24 -9.03 4.13 8.69
CA LEU A 24 -9.61 5.47 8.60
C LEU A 24 -9.72 5.93 7.14
N LEU A 25 -8.65 5.82 6.36
CA LEU A 25 -8.62 6.24 4.95
C LEU A 25 -9.67 5.51 4.11
N THR A 26 -9.80 4.19 4.27
CA THR A 26 -10.78 3.39 3.53
C THR A 26 -12.22 3.80 3.87
N LYS A 27 -12.49 4.17 5.13
CA LYS A 27 -13.78 4.71 5.55
C LYS A 27 -14.03 6.11 4.96
N ASP A 28 -13.08 7.03 5.12
CA ASP A 28 -13.22 8.43 4.68
C ASP A 28 -13.33 8.54 3.16
N CYS A 29 -12.57 7.71 2.43
CA CYS A 29 -12.58 7.63 0.96
C CYS A 29 -13.67 6.72 0.39
N GLN A 30 -14.55 6.16 1.23
CA GLN A 30 -15.65 5.25 0.83
C GLN A 30 -15.19 4.07 -0.05
N MET A 31 -14.07 3.45 0.31
CA MET A 31 -13.49 2.30 -0.41
C MET A 31 -14.13 0.98 0.05
N GLU A 32 -15.41 0.78 -0.26
CA GLU A 32 -16.20 -0.38 0.19
C GLU A 32 -15.64 -1.74 -0.26
N ASN A 33 -14.89 -1.77 -1.37
CA ASN A 33 -14.27 -2.99 -1.88
C ASN A 33 -13.03 -3.45 -1.08
N ILE A 34 -12.59 -2.68 -0.09
CA ILE A 34 -11.39 -2.97 0.69
C ILE A 34 -11.74 -3.68 1.98
N GLN A 35 -11.33 -4.94 2.09
CA GLN A 35 -11.42 -5.70 3.33
C GLN A 35 -10.18 -5.44 4.20
N THR A 36 -10.22 -4.39 5.02
CA THR A 36 -9.07 -3.95 5.83
C THR A 36 -8.50 -5.04 6.75
N LYS A 37 -9.33 -5.99 7.20
CA LYS A 37 -8.89 -7.17 8.00
C LYS A 37 -7.96 -8.12 7.23
N ARG A 38 -7.91 -8.03 5.90
CA ARG A 38 -7.07 -8.84 5.00
C ARG A 38 -5.97 -7.99 4.34
N ILE A 39 -5.72 -6.78 4.84
CA ILE A 39 -4.56 -5.97 4.49
C ILE A 39 -3.64 -5.92 5.70
N PHE A 40 -2.46 -6.54 5.57
CA PHE A 40 -1.45 -6.59 6.61
C PHE A 40 -0.39 -5.53 6.33
N CYS A 41 -0.04 -4.70 7.31
CA CYS A 41 0.87 -3.59 7.07
C CYS A 41 2.25 -3.84 7.68
N TYR A 42 3.26 -3.60 6.88
CA TYR A 42 4.65 -3.73 7.29
C TYR A 42 5.42 -2.45 6.98
N GLU A 43 6.35 -2.12 7.85
CA GLU A 43 7.40 -1.15 7.59
C GLU A 43 8.69 -1.90 7.33
N SER A 44 9.36 -1.56 6.22
CA SER A 44 10.65 -2.14 5.87
C SER A 44 11.79 -1.13 5.94
N THR A 45 12.97 -1.64 6.28
CA THR A 45 14.24 -0.89 6.27
C THR A 45 15.27 -1.62 5.41
N GLY A 46 16.30 -0.90 4.96
CA GLY A 46 17.39 -1.45 4.15
C GLY A 46 17.03 -1.70 2.69
N ALA A 47 15.83 -1.31 2.25
CA ALA A 47 15.34 -1.54 0.90
C ALA A 47 15.98 -0.57 -0.12
N ASN A 48 16.69 -1.11 -1.12
CA ASN A 48 17.21 -0.31 -2.23
C ASN A 48 16.16 -0.15 -3.34
N THR A 49 15.23 0.79 -3.16
CA THR A 49 14.16 1.09 -4.13
C THR A 49 14.00 2.59 -4.34
N ARG A 50 13.20 3.01 -5.32
CA ARG A 50 12.71 4.39 -5.47
C ARG A 50 11.33 4.63 -4.85
N ALA A 51 10.56 3.57 -4.60
CA ALA A 51 9.22 3.63 -4.03
C ALA A 51 9.20 4.17 -2.58
N TYR A 52 8.07 4.77 -2.19
CA TYR A 52 7.74 5.17 -0.82
C TYR A 52 6.96 4.08 -0.08
N ALA A 53 6.07 3.40 -0.79
CA ALA A 53 5.36 2.21 -0.33
C ALA A 53 5.16 1.24 -1.50
N ARG A 54 4.64 0.05 -1.21
CA ARG A 54 4.26 -0.98 -2.18
C ARG A 54 3.04 -1.73 -1.67
N ILE A 55 2.25 -2.27 -2.58
CA ILE A 55 1.27 -3.29 -2.25
C ILE A 55 1.61 -4.62 -2.93
N TRP A 56 1.37 -5.70 -2.20
CA TRP A 56 1.56 -7.07 -2.66
C TRP A 56 0.22 -7.79 -2.57
N GLY A 57 -0.21 -8.44 -3.65
CA GLY A 57 -1.39 -9.30 -3.63
C GLY A 57 -1.01 -10.77 -3.46
N LEU A 58 -1.73 -11.49 -2.61
CA LEU A 58 -1.59 -12.94 -2.49
C LEU A 58 -2.13 -13.58 -3.77
N ASN A 59 -1.26 -14.16 -4.59
CA ASN A 59 -1.69 -14.73 -5.88
C ASN A 59 -2.63 -15.94 -5.71
N ARG A 60 -3.42 -16.24 -6.76
CA ARG A 60 -4.43 -17.32 -6.72
C ARG A 60 -3.85 -18.71 -6.46
N ILE A 61 -2.61 -18.98 -6.87
CA ILE A 61 -2.01 -20.30 -6.65
C ILE A 61 -1.68 -20.50 -5.17
N TRP A 62 -1.12 -19.48 -4.49
CA TRP A 62 -0.90 -19.53 -3.04
C TRP A 62 -2.21 -19.62 -2.26
N GLN A 63 -3.24 -18.87 -2.66
CA GLN A 63 -4.57 -18.97 -2.05
C GLN A 63 -5.10 -20.41 -2.06
N ARG A 64 -5.03 -21.08 -3.23
CA ARG A 64 -5.49 -22.48 -3.38
C ARG A 64 -4.62 -23.46 -2.60
N THR A 65 -3.30 -23.31 -2.68
CA THR A 65 -2.37 -24.23 -2.01
C THR A 65 -2.45 -24.14 -0.49
N LEU A 66 -2.70 -22.95 0.06
CA LEU A 66 -2.79 -22.71 1.50
C LEU A 66 -4.23 -22.69 2.03
N GLU A 67 -5.22 -22.97 1.17
CA GLU A 67 -6.66 -22.92 1.49
C GLU A 67 -7.06 -21.63 2.20
N THR A 68 -6.58 -20.49 1.68
CA THR A 68 -6.79 -19.18 2.28
C THR A 68 -7.39 -18.20 1.29
N GLU A 69 -8.25 -17.33 1.82
CA GLU A 69 -8.85 -16.22 1.07
C GLU A 69 -7.79 -15.24 0.54
N PRO A 70 -8.13 -14.38 -0.43
CA PRO A 70 -7.26 -13.30 -0.83
C PRO A 70 -6.78 -12.43 0.34
N ALA A 71 -5.54 -11.95 0.24
CA ALA A 71 -4.94 -10.99 1.16
C ALA A 71 -3.99 -10.07 0.42
N TYR A 72 -3.67 -8.96 1.08
CA TYR A 72 -2.69 -8.01 0.63
C TYR A 72 -1.72 -7.66 1.74
N ILE A 73 -0.49 -7.32 1.34
CA ILE A 73 0.49 -6.69 2.22
C ILE A 73 0.71 -5.28 1.72
N LEU A 74 0.56 -4.28 2.58
CA LEU A 74 0.99 -2.92 2.31
C LEU A 74 2.32 -2.68 3.03
N GLU A 75 3.38 -2.44 2.27
CA GLU A 75 4.73 -2.22 2.77
C GLU A 75 5.11 -0.75 2.62
N VAL A 76 5.38 -0.05 3.72
CA VAL A 76 5.99 1.30 3.69
C VAL A 76 7.51 1.21 3.80
N ILE A 77 8.23 2.00 3.02
CA ILE A 77 9.70 2.05 3.03
C ILE A 77 10.14 3.15 4.00
N SER A 78 10.59 2.74 5.20
CA SER A 78 10.78 3.62 6.35
C SER A 78 11.61 4.86 6.03
N GLU A 79 12.75 4.69 5.35
CA GLU A 79 13.73 5.75 5.09
C GLU A 79 13.22 6.87 4.19
N LYS A 80 12.03 6.70 3.61
CA LYS A 80 11.39 7.65 2.70
C LYS A 80 9.99 8.01 3.15
N PHE A 81 9.16 7.01 3.45
CA PHE A 81 7.78 7.22 3.84
C PHE A 81 7.70 8.12 5.07
N ARG A 82 8.54 7.87 6.08
CA ARG A 82 8.56 8.64 7.33
C ARG A 82 9.04 10.09 7.16
N LYS A 83 9.63 10.44 6.02
CA LYS A 83 10.05 11.83 5.69
C LYS A 83 8.94 12.64 5.04
N LEU A 84 7.84 12.00 4.64
CA LEU A 84 6.69 12.66 4.02
C LEU A 84 5.85 13.37 5.07
N SER A 85 5.18 14.45 4.66
CA SER A 85 4.13 15.06 5.48
C SER A 85 2.96 14.08 5.69
N PRO A 86 2.15 14.21 6.74
CA PRO A 86 0.99 13.33 6.96
C PRO A 86 0.06 13.25 5.74
N LYS A 87 -0.17 14.38 5.06
CA LYS A 87 -0.97 14.44 3.85
C LYS A 87 -0.34 13.65 2.69
N ASP A 88 0.97 13.79 2.49
CA ASP A 88 1.67 13.05 1.43
C ASP A 88 1.75 11.55 1.75
N GLN A 89 1.84 11.18 3.03
CA GLN A 89 1.73 9.79 3.47
C GLN A 89 0.36 9.20 3.07
N ASP A 90 -0.73 9.92 3.33
CA ASP A 90 -2.07 9.46 2.93
C ASP A 90 -2.18 9.29 1.42
N HIS A 91 -1.67 10.24 0.64
CA HIS A 91 -1.66 10.14 -0.82
C HIS A 91 -0.95 8.86 -1.29
N VAL A 92 0.20 8.54 -0.69
CA VAL A 92 0.93 7.29 -0.99
C VAL A 92 0.12 6.06 -0.58
N LEU A 93 -0.48 6.05 0.61
CA LEU A 93 -1.29 4.92 1.06
C LEU A 93 -2.53 4.70 0.17
N ILE A 94 -3.23 5.77 -0.20
CA ILE A 94 -4.38 5.73 -1.12
C ILE A 94 -3.95 5.18 -2.49
N HIS A 95 -2.80 5.62 -3.00
CA HIS A 95 -2.25 5.11 -4.25
C HIS A 95 -2.03 3.60 -4.19
N GLU A 96 -1.41 3.09 -3.13
CA GLU A 96 -1.23 1.65 -2.94
C GLU A 96 -2.57 0.91 -2.81
N LEU A 97 -3.55 1.47 -2.08
CA LEU A 97 -4.88 0.86 -1.94
C LEU A 97 -5.65 0.80 -3.27
N LEU A 98 -5.48 1.77 -4.16
CA LEU A 98 -6.11 1.78 -5.49
C LEU A 98 -5.64 0.62 -6.38
N HIS A 99 -4.50 0.02 -6.08
CA HIS A 99 -4.05 -1.19 -6.78
C HIS A 99 -4.87 -2.43 -6.39
N VAL A 100 -5.65 -2.39 -5.32
CA VAL A 100 -6.56 -3.49 -4.96
C VAL A 100 -7.78 -3.47 -5.88
N PRO A 101 -8.04 -4.53 -6.66
CA PRO A 101 -9.21 -4.62 -7.53
C PRO A 101 -10.51 -4.64 -6.73
N LYS A 102 -11.60 -4.21 -7.37
CA LYS A 102 -12.94 -4.16 -6.75
C LYS A 102 -13.45 -5.51 -6.23
N ASN A 103 -12.99 -6.61 -6.81
CA ASN A 103 -13.37 -7.96 -6.38
C ASN A 103 -12.45 -8.55 -5.30
N PHE A 104 -11.47 -7.77 -4.79
CA PHE A 104 -10.54 -8.17 -3.75
C PHE A 104 -9.83 -9.52 -4.02
N SER A 105 -9.54 -9.84 -5.30
CA SER A 105 -9.16 -11.20 -5.72
C SER A 105 -7.72 -11.64 -5.39
N GLY A 106 -6.90 -10.79 -4.78
CA GLY A 106 -5.45 -11.01 -4.58
C GLY A 106 -4.60 -10.62 -5.80
N ALA A 107 -5.23 -10.18 -6.90
CA ALA A 107 -4.55 -9.57 -8.04
C ALA A 107 -4.25 -8.08 -7.78
N LEU A 108 -3.44 -7.46 -8.64
CA LEU A 108 -3.13 -6.02 -8.61
C LEU A 108 -3.58 -5.35 -9.91
N VAL A 109 -4.19 -4.18 -9.79
CA VAL A 109 -4.57 -3.31 -10.91
C VAL A 109 -3.34 -2.57 -11.41
N ALA A 110 -3.08 -2.57 -12.72
CA ALA A 110 -1.91 -1.89 -13.28
C ALA A 110 -2.10 -0.36 -13.41
N HIS A 111 -0.99 0.38 -13.49
CA HIS A 111 -1.00 1.76 -13.93
C HIS A 111 -1.41 1.86 -15.40
N ARG A 112 -2.22 2.87 -15.74
CA ARG A 112 -2.53 3.28 -17.13
C ARG A 112 -3.41 2.33 -17.96
N GLN A 113 -4.14 1.41 -17.34
CA GLN A 113 -5.26 0.72 -17.99
C GLN A 113 -6.57 1.52 -17.80
N LYS A 114 -7.63 1.23 -18.58
CA LYS A 114 -8.94 1.85 -18.38
C LYS A 114 -9.46 1.50 -16.97
N GLY A 115 -9.57 2.49 -16.10
CA GLY A 115 -9.89 2.29 -14.67
C GLY A 115 -8.69 1.91 -13.79
N GLY A 116 -7.47 2.01 -14.31
CA GLY A 116 -6.22 1.76 -13.57
C GLY A 116 -5.81 2.90 -12.65
N VAL A 117 -4.84 2.63 -11.78
CA VAL A 117 -4.36 3.56 -10.75
C VAL A 117 -3.72 4.79 -11.38
N ASN A 118 -4.16 5.98 -10.96
CA ASN A 118 -3.68 7.26 -11.44
C ASN A 118 -3.76 8.38 -10.38
N GLU A 119 -2.90 9.38 -10.52
CA GLU A 119 -2.75 10.52 -9.60
C GLU A 119 -3.99 11.39 -9.47
N ARG A 120 -4.83 11.46 -10.52
CA ARG A 120 -6.09 12.20 -10.44
C ARG A 120 -7.02 11.55 -9.43
N ARG A 121 -7.16 10.23 -9.49
CA ARG A 121 -8.02 9.47 -8.57
C ARG A 121 -7.52 9.54 -7.13
N VAL A 122 -6.20 9.50 -6.92
CA VAL A 122 -5.59 9.70 -5.60
C VAL A 122 -6.01 11.06 -5.02
N ARG A 123 -5.87 12.14 -5.80
CA ARG A 123 -6.25 13.49 -5.36
C ARG A 123 -7.74 13.64 -5.09
N GLU A 124 -8.60 13.06 -5.93
CA GLU A 124 -10.05 13.05 -5.74
C GLU A 124 -10.43 12.44 -4.39
N LEU A 125 -9.84 11.28 -4.04
CA LEU A 125 -10.12 10.60 -2.78
C LEU A 125 -9.49 11.32 -1.59
N ALA A 126 -8.25 11.82 -1.74
CA ALA A 126 -7.58 12.57 -0.67
C ALA A 126 -8.33 13.86 -0.30
N ALA A 127 -9.08 14.46 -1.23
CA ALA A 127 -9.92 15.62 -0.96
C ALA A 127 -11.15 15.31 -0.08
N MET A 128 -11.51 14.03 0.09
CA MET A 128 -12.59 13.60 0.99
C MET A 128 -12.14 13.51 2.45
N ILE A 129 -10.83 13.53 2.71
CA ILE A 129 -10.25 13.38 4.04
C ILE A 129 -10.33 14.72 4.78
N ASN A 130 -11.02 14.71 5.92
CA ASN A 130 -11.02 15.84 6.84
C ASN A 130 -9.82 15.74 7.78
N TYR A 131 -8.80 16.56 7.51
CA TYR A 131 -7.73 16.84 8.47
C TYR A 131 -8.28 17.77 9.55
N LYS A 132 -8.91 17.19 10.58
CA LYS A 132 -9.28 17.92 11.80
C LYS A 132 -8.05 18.22 12.64
#